data_AF-A0A0E3QUB2-F1
#
_entry.id   AF-A0A0E3QUB2-F1
#
_cell.length_a   1.000
_cell.length_b   1.000
_cell.length_c   1.000
_cell.angle_alpha   90.00
_cell.angle_beta   90.00
_cell.angle_gamma   90.00
#
_symmetry.space_group_name_H-M   'P 1'
#
loop_
_entity.id
_entity.type
_entity.pdbx_description
1 polymer ?
#
loop_
_entity_poly.entity_id
_entity_poly.type
_entity_poly.pdbx_seq_one_letter_code
_entity_poly.pdbx_strand_id
1 'polypeptide(L)'
;MSWNCGVEGETEGPEVEILRERQIKNFAAILLLSIGVPMICMGDEVRRTQKGNNNAYCQNNETSWFDWNLVEKNRDIFRFWKLMIDFRKHHTTILRPSI
;
A
#
# COMPACT_ATOMS: atom_id res chain seq x y z
N MET A 1 9.96 6.24 9.81
CA MET A 1 9.06 6.04 10.96
C MET A 1 8.05 4.96 10.60
N SER A 2 7.91 3.93 11.42
CA SER A 2 6.93 2.84 11.24
C SER A 2 6.30 2.48 12.58
N TRP A 3 5.13 1.82 12.55
CA TRP A 3 4.49 1.22 13.72
C TRP A 3 3.88 -0.13 13.32
N ASN A 4 4.21 -1.18 14.05
CA ASN A 4 3.82 -2.57 13.75
C ASN A 4 2.35 -2.90 14.12
N CYS A 5 1.61 -1.92 14.65
CA CYS A 5 0.22 -2.06 15.08
C CYS A 5 0.04 -3.01 16.28
N GLY A 6 1.09 -3.25 17.07
CA GLY A 6 1.05 -3.99 18.33
C GLY A 6 1.90 -5.27 18.34
N VAL A 7 2.06 -5.92 17.19
CA VAL A 7 2.84 -7.17 17.04
C VAL A 7 3.83 -7.02 15.90
N GLU A 8 5.08 -7.43 16.12
CA GLU A 8 6.12 -7.42 15.08
C GLU A 8 5.93 -8.59 14.10
N GLY A 9 6.02 -8.33 12.80
CA GLY A 9 5.93 -9.37 11.78
C GLY A 9 4.53 -9.95 11.54
N GLU A 10 4.47 -11.19 11.03
CA GLU A 10 3.22 -11.92 10.78
C GLU A 10 2.51 -12.25 12.11
N THR A 11 1.18 -12.23 12.09
CA THR A 11 0.36 -12.50 13.28
C THR A 11 -0.96 -13.15 12.89
N GLU A 12 -1.48 -14.00 13.76
CA GLU A 12 -2.81 -14.59 13.66
C GLU A 12 -3.87 -13.77 14.40
N GLY A 13 -3.48 -12.67 15.06
CA GLY A 13 -4.37 -11.78 15.80
C GLY A 13 -5.27 -10.95 14.85
N PRO A 14 -6.59 -11.23 14.78
CA PRO A 14 -7.47 -10.56 13.83
C PRO A 14 -7.57 -9.05 14.06
N GLU A 15 -7.47 -8.59 15.31
CA GLU A 15 -7.51 -7.16 15.64
C GLU A 15 -6.33 -6.38 15.06
N VAL A 16 -5.13 -6.98 15.03
CA VAL A 16 -3.93 -6.36 14.45
C VAL A 16 -4.04 -6.30 12.93
N GLU A 17 -4.54 -7.36 12.29
CA GLU A 17 -4.71 -7.39 10.83
C GLU A 17 -5.77 -6.39 10.34
N ILE A 18 -6.90 -6.27 11.05
CA ILE A 18 -7.91 -5.24 10.76
C ILE A 18 -7.31 -3.84 10.87
N LEU A 19 -6.50 -3.60 11.91
CA LEU A 19 -5.83 -2.32 12.10
C LEU A 19 -4.82 -2.02 10.99
N ARG A 20 -4.02 -3.02 10.57
CA ARG A 20 -3.05 -2.90 9.47
C ARG A 20 -3.73 -2.61 8.15
N GLU A 21 -4.81 -3.31 7.82
CA GLU A 21 -5.59 -3.03 6.60
C GLU A 21 -6.13 -1.60 6.59
N ARG A 22 -6.65 -1.13 7.74
CA ARG A 22 -7.10 0.26 7.88
C ARG A 22 -5.96 1.25 7.65
N GLN A 23 -4.77 0.99 8.21
CA GLN A 23 -3.61 1.86 8.01
C GLN A 23 -3.13 1.90 6.56
N ILE A 24 -3.12 0.76 5.86
CA ILE A 24 -2.82 0.71 4.42
C ILE A 24 -3.78 1.61 3.64
N LYS A 25 -5.08 1.51 3.89
CA LYS A 25 -6.09 2.35 3.23
C LYS A 25 -5.94 3.83 3.60
N ASN A 26 -5.60 4.14 4.85
CA ASN A 26 -5.33 5.51 5.29
C ASN A 26 -4.16 6.13 4.53
N PHE A 27 -3.02 5.43 4.41
CA PHE A 27 -1.87 5.94 3.67
C PHE A 27 -2.14 6.08 2.18
N ALA A 28 -2.85 5.11 1.57
CA ALA A 28 -3.29 5.20 0.19
C ALA A 28 -4.22 6.42 -0.04
N ALA A 29 -5.15 6.68 0.88
CA ALA A 29 -6.03 7.83 0.82
C ALA A 29 -5.28 9.16 0.95
N ILE A 30 -4.36 9.27 1.92
CA ILE A 30 -3.52 10.47 2.10
C ILE A 30 -2.71 10.75 0.83
N LEU A 31 -2.04 9.73 0.27
CA LEU A 31 -1.24 9.85 -0.94
C LEU A 31 -2.08 10.32 -2.13
N LEU A 32 -3.24 9.68 -2.35
CA LEU A 32 -4.06 9.90 -3.55
C LEU A 32 -4.99 11.11 -3.44
N LEU A 33 -5.24 11.65 -2.24
CA LEU A 33 -6.05 12.85 -2.04
C LEU A 33 -5.22 14.12 -1.84
N SER A 34 -3.91 14.02 -1.59
CA SER A 34 -3.02 15.17 -1.48
C SER A 34 -2.81 15.86 -2.83
N ILE A 35 -2.47 17.15 -2.79
CA ILE A 35 -2.08 17.94 -3.97
C ILE A 35 -0.68 17.51 -4.44
N GLY A 36 -0.46 17.44 -5.75
CA GLY A 36 0.81 17.07 -6.37
C GLY A 36 0.72 15.83 -7.26
N VAL A 37 1.85 15.18 -7.52
CA VAL A 37 1.90 13.97 -8.35
C VAL A 37 2.24 12.77 -7.44
N PRO A 38 1.29 11.85 -7.17
CA PRO A 38 1.56 10.71 -6.32
C PRO A 38 2.45 9.70 -7.04
N MET A 39 3.33 9.04 -6.29
CA MET A 39 4.14 7.91 -6.73
C MET A 39 3.84 6.72 -5.83
N ILE A 40 3.59 5.56 -6.44
CA ILE A 40 3.23 4.32 -5.74
C ILE A 40 4.39 3.35 -5.82
N CYS A 41 4.75 2.72 -4.70
CA CYS A 41 5.77 1.69 -4.68
C CYS A 41 5.18 0.35 -5.18
N MET A 42 5.96 -0.40 -5.95
CA MET A 42 5.52 -1.66 -6.55
C MET A 42 5.05 -2.66 -5.47
N GLY A 43 3.77 -3.04 -5.54
CA GLY A 43 3.17 -4.08 -4.70
C GLY A 43 2.54 -3.56 -3.41
N ASP A 44 2.61 -2.27 -3.11
CA ASP A 44 1.86 -1.67 -1.99
C ASP A 44 0.35 -1.91 -2.16
N GLU A 45 -0.12 -1.91 -3.40
CA GLU A 45 -1.53 -2.14 -3.77
C GLU A 45 -2.02 -3.57 -3.50
N VAL A 46 -1.12 -4.50 -3.19
CA VAL A 46 -1.41 -5.90 -2.88
C VAL A 46 -0.74 -6.39 -1.58
N ARG A 47 -0.31 -5.49 -0.70
CA ARG A 47 0.39 -5.83 0.56
C ARG A 47 1.69 -6.63 0.34
N ARG A 48 2.50 -6.30 -0.67
CA ARG A 48 3.81 -6.92 -0.87
C ARG A 48 4.68 -6.70 0.37
N THR A 49 5.42 -7.74 0.77
CA THR A 49 6.28 -7.71 1.94
C THR A 49 7.72 -8.05 1.57
N GLN A 50 8.66 -7.38 2.23
CA GLN A 50 10.08 -7.75 2.25
C GLN A 50 10.46 -8.42 3.58
N LYS A 51 9.47 -8.93 4.32
CA LYS A 51 9.62 -9.57 5.64
C LYS A 51 10.38 -8.70 6.64
N GLY A 52 10.10 -7.39 6.62
CA GLY A 52 10.76 -6.40 7.49
C GLY A 52 12.11 -5.88 6.99
N ASN A 53 12.65 -6.41 5.89
CA ASN A 53 13.86 -5.86 5.28
C ASN A 53 13.54 -4.55 4.55
N ASN A 54 14.04 -3.42 5.05
CA ASN A 54 13.86 -2.10 4.44
C ASN A 54 14.94 -1.74 3.39
N ASN A 55 15.86 -2.65 3.11
CA ASN A 55 16.98 -2.45 2.19
C ASN A 55 17.31 -3.72 1.39
N ALA A 56 16.34 -4.24 0.63
CA ALA A 56 16.49 -5.46 -0.16
C ALA A 56 17.29 -5.27 -1.48
N TYR A 57 18.29 -4.38 -1.50
CA TYR A 57 18.99 -3.96 -2.72
C TYR A 57 19.73 -5.09 -3.44
N CYS A 58 20.28 -6.05 -2.69
CA CYS A 58 21.05 -7.19 -3.22
C CYS A 58 20.22 -8.48 -3.32
N GLN A 59 18.92 -8.41 -3.03
CA GLN A 59 18.05 -9.58 -2.97
C GLN A 59 17.37 -9.80 -4.31
N ASN A 60 17.94 -10.68 -5.14
CA ASN A 60 17.30 -11.18 -6.35
C ASN A 60 16.59 -12.52 -6.07
N ASN A 61 15.53 -12.47 -5.28
CA ASN A 61 14.73 -13.62 -4.85
C ASN A 61 13.32 -13.16 -4.46
N GLU A 62 12.52 -14.06 -3.88
CA GLU A 62 11.12 -13.85 -3.49
C GLU A 62 10.91 -12.65 -2.55
N THR A 63 11.95 -12.19 -1.85
CA THR A 63 11.89 -10.97 -1.02
C THR A 63 11.66 -9.72 -1.88
N SER A 64 12.23 -9.67 -3.08
CA SER A 64 12.14 -8.51 -3.97
C SER A 64 11.22 -8.73 -5.16
N TRP A 65 10.97 -9.99 -5.54
CA TRP A 65 10.05 -10.30 -6.63
C TRP A 65 8.61 -9.89 -6.30
N PHE A 66 7.82 -9.72 -7.37
CA PHE A 66 6.39 -9.49 -7.26
C PHE A 66 5.66 -10.85 -7.27
N ASP A 67 4.94 -11.15 -6.20
CA ASP A 67 4.09 -12.33 -6.13
C ASP A 67 2.69 -12.00 -6.66
N TRP A 68 2.36 -12.52 -7.84
CA TRP A 68 1.07 -12.29 -8.51
C TRP A 68 -0.12 -12.91 -7.77
N ASN A 69 0.10 -13.92 -6.91
CA ASN A 69 -0.98 -14.51 -6.12
C ASN A 69 -1.55 -13.51 -5.10
N LEU A 70 -0.77 -12.47 -4.75
CA LEU A 70 -1.22 -11.41 -3.84
C LEU A 70 -2.37 -10.58 -4.41
N VAL A 71 -2.51 -10.51 -5.74
CA VAL A 71 -3.62 -9.79 -6.39
C VAL A 71 -4.95 -10.40 -5.98
N GLU A 72 -5.07 -11.74 -6.00
CA GLU A 72 -6.30 -12.39 -5.57
C GLU A 72 -6.42 -12.53 -4.07
N LYS A 73 -5.32 -12.81 -3.37
CA LYS A 73 -5.32 -12.88 -1.90
C LYS A 73 -5.78 -11.56 -1.27
N ASN A 74 -5.38 -10.42 -1.83
CA ASN A 74 -5.66 -9.08 -1.30
C ASN A 74 -6.59 -8.27 -2.21
N ARG A 75 -7.52 -8.96 -2.90
CA ARG A 75 -8.45 -8.36 -3.89
C ARG A 75 -9.19 -7.12 -3.40
N ASP A 76 -9.55 -7.05 -2.13
CA ASP A 76 -10.30 -5.92 -1.57
C ASP A 76 -9.43 -4.66 -1.43
N ILE A 77 -8.17 -4.83 -1.05
CA ILE A 77 -7.19 -3.73 -1.01
C ILE A 77 -6.86 -3.29 -2.43
N PHE A 78 -6.62 -4.24 -3.34
CA PHE A 78 -6.36 -3.92 -4.73
C PHE A 78 -7.51 -3.15 -5.37
N ARG A 79 -8.76 -3.57 -5.11
CA ARG A 79 -9.97 -2.84 -5.52
C ARG A 79 -10.02 -1.44 -4.91
N PHE A 80 -9.70 -1.26 -3.63
CA PHE A 80 -9.66 0.05 -2.99
C PHE A 80 -8.67 0.99 -3.68
N TRP A 81 -7.44 0.54 -3.96
CA TRP A 81 -6.44 1.33 -4.69
C TRP A 81 -6.93 1.73 -6.08
N LYS A 82 -7.53 0.79 -6.83
CA LYS A 82 -8.13 1.09 -8.14
C LYS A 82 -9.19 2.18 -8.06
N LEU A 83 -10.10 2.08 -7.10
CA LEU A 83 -11.16 3.08 -6.90
C LEU A 83 -10.60 4.44 -6.50
N MET A 84 -9.57 4.49 -5.66
CA MET A 84 -8.94 5.76 -5.26
C MET A 84 -8.17 6.43 -6.40
N ILE A 85 -7.48 5.65 -7.24
CA ILE A 85 -6.79 6.15 -8.43
C ILE A 85 -7.82 6.69 -9.43
N ASP A 86 -8.90 5.95 -9.65
CA ASP A 86 -10.00 6.37 -10.52
C ASP A 86 -10.66 7.64 -10.00
N PHE A 87 -10.97 7.69 -8.70
CA PHE A 87 -11.49 8.88 -8.03
C PHE A 87 -10.56 10.08 -8.26
N ARG A 88 -9.25 9.93 -8.03
CA ARG A 88 -8.29 11.02 -8.23
C ARG A 88 -8.31 11.54 -9.67
N LYS A 89 -8.32 10.65 -10.66
CA LYS A 89 -8.33 11.02 -12.08
C LYS A 89 -9.57 11.82 -12.48
N HIS A 90 -10.70 11.58 -11.82
CA HIS A 90 -11.96 12.27 -12.08
C HIS A 90 -12.11 13.61 -11.33
N HIS A 91 -11.24 13.92 -10.36
CA HIS A 91 -11.34 15.13 -9.54
C HIS A 91 -10.19 16.10 -9.83
N THR A 92 -10.42 17.05 -10.74
CA THR A 92 -9.42 18.02 -11.20
C THR A 92 -8.88 18.94 -10.09
N THR A 93 -9.63 19.13 -8.99
CA THR A 93 -9.23 19.97 -7.85
C THR A 93 -7.89 19.54 -7.23
N ILE A 94 -7.63 18.23 -7.17
CA ILE A 94 -6.39 17.68 -6.57
C ILE A 94 -5.28 17.42 -7.60
N LEU A 95 -5.57 17.59 -8.89
CA LEU A 95 -4.63 17.48 -10.01
C LEU A 95 -4.01 18.84 -10.39
N ARG A 96 -4.26 19.89 -9.59
CA ARG A 96 -3.76 21.24 -9.88
C ARG A 96 -2.23 21.26 -9.90
N PRO A 97 -1.60 21.90 -10.91
CA PRO A 97 -0.20 22.25 -10.84
C PRO A 97 0.00 23.18 -9.63
N SER A 98 1.08 22.95 -8.88
CA SER A 98 1.52 23.90 -7.85
C SER A 98 1.74 25.26 -8.52
N ILE A 99 1.06 26.29 -8.02
CA ILE A 99 1.22 27.70 -8.45
C ILE A 99 2.58 28.21 -7.97
#